data_AF-A0A9E1UAG9-F1
#
_entry.id   AF-A0A9E1UAG9-F1
#
_cell.length_a   1.000
_cell.length_b   1.000
_cell.length_c   1.000
_cell.angle_alpha   90.00
_cell.angle_beta   90.00
_cell.angle_gamma   90.00
#
_symmetry.space_group_name_H-M   'P 1'
#
loop_
_entity.id
_entity.type
_entity.pdbx_description
1 polymer ?
#
loop_
_entity_poly.entity_id
_entity_poly.type
_entity_poly.pdbx_seq_one_letter_code
_entity_poly.pdbx_strand_id
1 'polypeptide(L)'
;MRAKIPCVRGAWSAIWMLGKDGDWPDRGEIDITEWFGAYSDEYTLTSAVHNGVFSGGDLANAPTSNPLTAQQRLTDLCTAYHNFQLRWTASSLVIGVYLP
;
A
#
# COMPACT_ATOMS: atom_id res chain seq x y z
N MET A 1 7.92 -7.06 7.13
CA MET A 1 6.88 -8.06 7.48
C MET A 1 6.93 -9.21 6.50
N ARG A 2 6.78 -10.46 6.95
CA ARG A 2 6.70 -11.62 6.05
C ARG A 2 5.27 -12.16 6.00
N ALA A 3 4.64 -12.12 4.82
CA ALA A 3 3.23 -12.50 4.66
C ALA A 3 2.95 -13.08 3.26
N LYS A 4 1.88 -13.85 3.12
CA LYS A 4 1.34 -14.29 1.83
C LYS A 4 0.01 -13.58 1.58
N ILE A 5 -0.18 -13.04 0.38
CA ILE A 5 -1.44 -12.41 0.00
C ILE A 5 -2.49 -13.49 -0.25
N PRO A 6 -3.71 -13.39 0.31
CA PRO A 6 -4.71 -14.45 0.24
C PRO A 6 -5.27 -14.68 -1.17
N CYS A 7 -5.28 -13.65 -2.01
CA CYS A 7 -5.83 -13.67 -3.36
C CYS A 7 -7.26 -14.20 -3.48
N VAL A 8 -8.11 -13.80 -2.53
CA VAL A 8 -9.53 -14.15 -2.49
C VAL A 8 -10.35 -12.99 -3.05
N ARG A 9 -11.30 -13.29 -3.94
CA ARG A 9 -12.20 -12.28 -4.51
C ARG A 9 -12.89 -11.47 -3.40
N GLY A 10 -12.83 -10.15 -3.51
CA GLY A 10 -13.44 -9.21 -2.55
C GLY A 10 -12.65 -9.00 -1.26
N ALA A 11 -11.59 -9.76 -0.99
CA ALA A 11 -10.69 -9.47 0.13
C ALA A 11 -9.88 -8.20 -0.17
N TRP A 12 -9.65 -7.38 0.86
CA TRP A 12 -8.72 -6.26 0.81
C TRP A 12 -7.67 -6.47 1.89
N SER A 13 -6.55 -7.07 1.51
CA SER A 13 -5.43 -7.26 2.44
C SER A 13 -4.53 -6.05 2.42
N ALA A 14 -4.16 -5.54 3.60
CA ALA A 14 -3.29 -4.39 3.73
C ALA A 14 -2.22 -4.60 4.82
N ILE A 15 -1.03 -4.06 4.60
CA ILE A 15 0.00 -3.82 5.61
C ILE A 15 0.29 -2.34 5.57
N TRP A 16 0.00 -1.65 6.65
CA TRP A 16 0.01 -0.19 6.68
C TRP A 16 0.42 0.33 8.06
N MET A 17 0.70 1.63 8.12
CA MET A 17 1.06 2.36 9.33
C MET A 17 0.32 3.69 9.38
N LEU A 18 -0.03 4.15 10.58
CA LEU A 18 -0.76 5.39 10.80
C LEU A 18 -0.02 6.28 11.80
N GLY A 19 -0.02 7.60 11.55
CA GLY A 19 0.47 8.57 12.52
C GLY A 19 -0.23 8.42 13.87
N LYS A 20 0.54 8.52 14.96
CA LYS A 20 0.04 8.31 16.32
C LYS A 20 -0.97 9.38 16.75
N ASP A 21 -0.63 10.64 16.51
CA ASP A 21 -1.33 11.82 17.03
C ASP A 21 -1.86 12.69 15.89
N GLY A 22 -2.95 13.44 16.14
CA GLY A 22 -3.63 14.27 15.13
C GLY A 22 -4.77 13.55 14.41
N ASP A 23 -5.33 14.21 13.39
CA ASP A 23 -6.43 13.72 12.57
C ASP A 23 -5.93 13.20 11.22
N TRP A 24 -6.62 12.21 10.66
CA TRP A 24 -6.38 11.78 9.29
C TRP A 24 -7.02 12.76 8.30
N PRO A 25 -6.38 13.09 7.17
CA PRO A 25 -5.12 12.54 6.67
C PRO A 25 -3.86 13.31 7.11
N ASP A 26 -4.00 14.42 7.84
CA ASP A 26 -2.88 15.29 8.21
C ASP A 26 -1.79 14.60 9.04
N ARG A 27 -2.16 13.61 9.86
CA ARG A 27 -1.20 12.81 10.64
C ARG A 27 -0.40 11.79 9.84
N GLY A 28 -0.76 11.60 8.57
CA GLY A 28 -0.10 10.70 7.64
C GLY A 28 -0.48 9.22 7.80
N GLU A 29 -0.45 8.51 6.67
CA GLU A 29 -0.63 7.07 6.54
C GLU A 29 0.35 6.53 5.49
N ILE A 30 0.90 5.34 5.74
CA ILE A 30 1.85 4.67 4.84
C ILE A 30 1.33 3.26 4.57
N ASP A 31 0.86 3.03 3.37
CA ASP A 31 0.41 1.73 2.88
C ASP A 31 1.59 1.00 2.23
N ILE A 32 2.20 0.08 2.97
CA ILE A 32 3.35 -0.71 2.51
C ILE A 32 2.91 -1.72 1.45
N THR A 33 1.73 -2.31 1.62
CA THR A 33 1.09 -3.10 0.57
C THR A 33 -0.42 -3.10 0.73
N GLU A 34 -1.10 -3.00 -0.38
CA GLU A 34 -2.54 -3.22 -0.54
C GLU A 34 -2.76 -4.16 -1.72
N TRP A 35 -3.70 -5.08 -1.54
CA TRP A 35 -4.22 -5.91 -2.61
C TRP A 35 -5.73 -6.01 -2.45
N PHE A 36 -6.48 -5.53 -3.44
CA PHE A 36 -7.94 -5.53 -3.41
C PHE A 36 -8.48 -6.50 -4.45
N GLY A 37 -8.92 -7.67 -4.01
CA GLY A 37 -9.39 -8.76 -4.89
C GLY A 37 -10.67 -8.47 -5.67
N ALA A 38 -11.25 -7.27 -5.57
CA ALA A 38 -12.28 -6.81 -6.48
C ALA A 38 -11.71 -6.13 -7.73
N TYR A 39 -10.51 -5.54 -7.65
CA TYR A 39 -9.94 -4.67 -8.69
C TYR A 39 -8.48 -5.00 -9.08
N SER A 40 -7.75 -5.74 -8.26
CA SER A 40 -6.37 -6.17 -8.52
C SER A 40 -6.34 -7.53 -9.22
N ASP A 41 -5.37 -7.73 -10.12
CA ASP A 41 -5.02 -9.06 -10.62
C ASP A 41 -4.22 -9.85 -9.55
N GLU A 42 -3.94 -11.12 -9.81
CA GLU A 42 -3.23 -12.01 -8.88
C GLU A 42 -1.71 -11.75 -8.81
N TYR A 43 -1.23 -10.64 -9.37
CA TYR A 43 0.19 -10.33 -9.48
C TYR A 43 0.54 -8.91 -9.04
N THR A 44 -0.43 -8.02 -8.92
CA THR A 44 -0.20 -6.59 -8.76
C THR A 44 -0.59 -6.15 -7.36
N LEU A 45 0.39 -5.67 -6.59
CA LEU A 45 0.16 -4.96 -5.34
C LEU A 45 0.22 -3.46 -5.56
N THR A 46 -0.41 -2.72 -4.67
CA THR A 46 -0.35 -1.26 -4.61
C THR A 46 0.29 -0.83 -3.30
N SER A 47 0.97 0.30 -3.32
CA SER A 47 1.48 1.01 -2.14
C SER A 47 1.10 2.48 -2.28
N ALA A 48 0.88 3.15 -1.16
CA ALA A 48 0.47 4.55 -1.13
C ALA A 48 1.04 5.26 0.09
N VAL A 49 1.16 6.58 -0.01
CA VAL A 49 1.38 7.45 1.14
C VAL A 49 0.28 8.50 1.13
N HIS A 50 -0.36 8.67 2.28
CA HIS A 50 -1.40 9.68 2.46
C HIS A 50 -0.98 10.78 3.42
N ASN A 51 -1.42 12.00 3.14
CA ASN A 51 -1.23 13.18 3.97
C ASN A 51 -2.35 14.21 3.71
N GLY A 52 -2.28 15.37 4.37
CA GLY A 52 -3.23 16.48 4.19
C GLY A 52 -3.51 16.92 2.75
N VAL A 53 -2.57 16.68 1.83
CA VAL A 53 -2.66 17.06 0.42
C VAL A 53 -3.09 15.89 -0.47
N PHE A 54 -2.60 14.69 -0.18
CA PHE A 54 -2.85 13.48 -0.96
C PHE A 54 -3.46 12.42 -0.06
N SER A 55 -4.79 12.31 -0.03
CA SER A 55 -5.45 11.45 0.96
C SER A 55 -6.32 10.34 0.40
N GLY A 56 -6.56 10.29 -0.92
CA GLY A 56 -7.30 9.23 -1.62
C GLY A 56 -8.76 8.97 -1.17
N GLY A 57 -9.19 9.46 -0.01
CA GLY A 57 -10.42 9.05 0.67
C GLY A 57 -11.66 9.86 0.33
N ASP A 58 -11.56 10.85 -0.56
CA ASP A 58 -12.74 11.39 -1.22
C ASP A 58 -12.91 10.71 -2.58
N LEU A 59 -13.61 9.57 -2.64
CA LEU A 59 -13.89 8.90 -3.92
C LEU A 59 -14.70 9.77 -4.90
N ALA A 60 -15.25 10.92 -4.45
CA ALA A 60 -15.95 11.89 -5.28
C ALA A 60 -15.09 13.08 -5.72
N ASN A 61 -14.11 13.52 -4.91
CA ASN A 61 -13.27 14.71 -5.20
C ASN A 61 -11.74 14.52 -5.02
N ALA A 62 -11.27 13.30 -4.73
CA ALA A 62 -9.84 13.02 -4.71
C ALA A 62 -9.31 13.28 -6.13
N PRO A 63 -8.11 13.89 -6.26
CA PRO A 63 -7.44 13.89 -7.56
C PRO A 63 -7.44 12.46 -8.08
N THR A 64 -7.79 12.28 -9.36
CA THR A 64 -7.92 10.96 -10.01
C THR A 64 -6.63 10.12 -9.96
N SER A 65 -5.56 10.66 -9.37
CA SER A 65 -4.35 9.96 -8.97
C SER A 65 -3.74 10.61 -7.72
N ASN A 66 -3.58 9.84 -6.64
CA ASN A 66 -2.59 10.16 -5.61
C ASN A 66 -1.20 9.91 -6.24
N PRO A 67 -0.36 10.92 -6.47
CA PRO A 67 0.94 10.74 -7.12
C PRO A 67 1.94 9.98 -6.25
N LEU A 68 1.62 9.78 -4.97
CA LEU A 68 2.38 8.97 -4.02
C LEU A 68 1.90 7.50 -3.99
N THR A 69 1.16 7.07 -5.02
CA THR A 69 0.79 5.67 -5.24
C THR A 69 1.76 5.01 -6.22
N ALA A 70 2.15 3.77 -5.93
CA ALA A 70 2.96 2.94 -6.82
C ALA A 70 2.43 1.50 -6.87
N GLN A 71 2.59 0.85 -8.03
CA GLN A 71 2.25 -0.55 -8.23
C GLN A 71 3.50 -1.38 -8.47
N GLN A 72 3.50 -2.61 -7.96
CA GLN A 72 4.56 -3.58 -8.21
C GLN A 72 3.94 -4.91 -8.64
N ARG A 73 4.50 -5.51 -9.70
CA ARG A 73 4.10 -6.83 -10.17
C ARG A 73 5.03 -7.90 -9.59
N LEU A 74 4.45 -8.95 -9.03
CA LEU A 74 5.11 -10.15 -8.50
C LEU A 74 4.38 -11.38 -9.04
N THR A 75 5.06 -12.21 -9.82
CA THR A 75 4.46 -13.37 -10.50
C THR A 75 3.98 -14.46 -9.54
N ASP A 76 4.45 -14.44 -8.30
CA ASP A 76 4.16 -15.39 -7.23
C ASP A 76 3.47 -14.71 -6.02
N LEU A 77 2.84 -13.55 -6.23
CA LEU A 77 2.19 -12.75 -5.17
C LEU A 77 1.25 -13.59 -4.29
N CYS A 78 0.42 -14.42 -4.93
CA CYS A 78 -0.60 -15.24 -4.27
C CYS A 78 -0.09 -16.58 -3.76
N THR A 79 1.04 -17.05 -4.28
CA THR A 79 1.52 -18.42 -4.09
C THR A 79 2.70 -18.51 -3.12
N ALA A 80 3.39 -17.41 -2.85
CA ALA A 80 4.57 -17.37 -1.99
C ALA A 80 4.45 -16.37 -0.83
N TYR A 81 5.22 -16.62 0.23
CA TYR A 81 5.43 -15.62 1.28
C TYR A 81 6.46 -14.60 0.81
N HIS A 82 6.12 -13.33 0.95
CA HIS A 82 6.91 -12.18 0.55
C HIS A 82 7.40 -11.38 1.76
N ASN A 83 8.58 -10.78 1.63
CA ASN A 83 9.11 -9.86 2.63
C ASN A 83 8.80 -8.42 2.20
N PHE A 84 7.70 -7.88 2.72
CA PHE A 84 7.29 -6.49 2.56
C PHE A 84 8.13 -5.59 3.48
N GLN A 85 8.66 -4.51 2.95
CA GLN A 85 9.62 -3.66 3.64
C GLN A 85 9.29 -2.18 3.49
N LEU A 86 9.60 -1.45 4.55
CA LEU A 86 9.67 0.01 4.56
C LEU A 86 11.05 0.40 5.06
N ARG A 87 11.82 1.11 4.23
CA ARG A 87 12.97 1.88 4.70
C ARG A 87 12.52 3.31 4.93
N TRP A 88 12.53 3.72 6.18
CA TRP A 88 12.12 5.05 6.61
C TRP A 88 13.31 5.83 7.13
N THR A 89 13.54 7.01 6.56
CA THR A 89 14.50 8.00 7.05
C THR A 89 13.82 9.37 7.17
N ALA A 90 14.52 10.35 7.74
CA ALA A 90 14.01 11.72 7.82
C ALA A 90 13.73 12.36 6.45
N SER A 91 14.37 11.89 5.37
CA SER A 91 14.24 12.47 4.03
C SER A 91 13.56 11.58 3.00
N SER A 92 13.27 10.32 3.33
CA SER A 92 12.68 9.38 2.36
C SER A 92 11.92 8.23 2.98
N LEU A 93 10.90 7.79 2.24
CA LEU A 93 10.23 6.51 2.38
C LEU A 93 10.55 5.70 1.13
N VAL A 94 11.06 4.47 1.32
CA VAL A 94 11.24 3.51 0.24
C VAL A 94 10.47 2.25 0.62
N ILE A 95 9.42 1.98 -0.15
CA ILE A 95 8.56 0.80 -0.02
C ILE A 95 9.03 -0.22 -1.06
N GLY A 96 9.08 -1.50 -0.67
CA GLY A 96 9.40 -2.56 -1.62
C GLY A 96 9.15 -3.95 -1.09
N VAL A 97 9.22 -4.90 -2.02
CA VAL A 97 9.22 -6.33 -1.73
C VAL A 97 10.56 -6.91 -2.12
N TYR A 98 11.24 -7.56 -1.16
CA TYR A 98 12.52 -8.22 -1.43
C TYR A 98 12.27 -9.54 -2.14
N LEU A 99 12.84 -9.68 -3.33
CA LEU A 99 12.94 -10.94 -4.06
C LEU A 99 14.30 -11.59 -3.69
N PRO A 100 14.32 -12.87 -3.26
CA PRO A 100 15.55 -13.56 -2.88
C PRO A 100 16.57 -13.64 -4.02
#